data_AF-K2ARX0-F1
#
_entry.id   AF-K2ARX0-F1
#
_cell.length_a   1.000
_cell.length_b   1.000
_cell.length_c   1.000
_cell.angle_alpha   90.00
_cell.angle_beta   90.00
_cell.angle_gamma   90.00
#
_symmetry.space_group_name_H-M   'P 1'
#
loop_
_entity.id
_entity.type
_entity.pdbx_description
1 polymer ?
#
loop_
_entity_poly.entity_id
_entity_poly.type
_entity_poly.pdbx_seq_one_letter_code
_entity_poly.pdbx_strand_id
1 'polypeptide(L)'
;MDTNIIIHHVGGRNGSTSFNFSKYFKNNFTTVLYEPDTDALETMESYCKENYDRYYILPYCLDSTISSKILNINRDPFTSSLLKQNPRFKDYYYFQSGSQNNYDYVWGETTETIIETTVKTTTLDTILKTENIPTPDILSIDTQGSEYAILKGSENTLTKVLAIISEVEFSPLYENQALFGDICHFLYQFGFEFVSFDKLKEMSEMSAPIVARGKGSHMFSDALFVKSFEKIKIDFPHEMERKLAVLKLAFFLITSGYIEKAIKLLQASDALTLVNENNHLLKERYIKFCNDFYSKIYSVNNSLNRMPTFAETFTLDQSMGVTKINAQNIMPSLSKKNSNSWFLLKNMLRKTPLRFCVHLLRRIFHTISEAIFLRRNTRHTAIEELLFHCGLSNVANLVKQNRLKCSLGLYRNRCNAKNFLN
;
A
#
# COMPACT_ATOMS: atom_id res chain seq x y z
N MET A 1 -29.61 7.04 5.68
CA MET A 1 -28.22 6.67 6.01
C MET A 1 -27.38 7.04 4.81
N ASP A 2 -26.32 7.84 4.99
CA ASP A 2 -25.44 8.15 3.88
C ASP A 2 -24.56 6.93 3.57
N THR A 3 -24.70 6.39 2.37
CA THR A 3 -23.98 5.20 1.91
C THR A 3 -22.66 5.54 1.24
N ASN A 4 -22.37 6.82 0.99
CA ASN A 4 -21.13 7.23 0.33
C ASN A 4 -19.92 6.90 1.18
N ILE A 5 -18.81 6.63 0.49
CA ILE A 5 -17.49 6.56 1.11
C ILE A 5 -16.94 7.98 1.19
N ILE A 6 -16.64 8.43 2.40
CA ILE A 6 -16.17 9.77 2.67
C ILE A 6 -14.65 9.75 2.82
N ILE A 7 -13.96 10.50 1.97
CA ILE A 7 -12.50 10.61 1.97
C ILE A 7 -12.14 12.02 2.38
N HIS A 8 -11.32 12.15 3.42
CA HIS A 8 -10.67 13.40 3.78
C HIS A 8 -9.20 13.30 3.41
N HIS A 9 -8.65 14.34 2.78
CA HIS A 9 -7.23 14.43 2.44
C HIS A 9 -6.67 15.78 2.86
N VAL A 10 -5.66 15.75 3.72
CA VAL A 10 -4.97 16.92 4.26
C VAL A 10 -3.64 17.07 3.53
N GLY A 11 -3.38 18.25 2.97
CA GLY A 11 -2.24 18.48 2.07
C GLY A 11 -2.61 18.36 0.59
N GLY A 12 -3.84 18.75 0.23
CA GLY A 12 -4.42 18.51 -1.10
C GLY A 12 -3.95 19.45 -2.20
N ARG A 13 -2.74 20.01 -2.15
CA ARG A 13 -2.28 21.12 -3.00
C ARG A 13 -2.62 21.02 -4.49
N ASN A 14 -2.52 19.82 -5.08
CA ASN A 14 -2.79 19.58 -6.51
C ASN A 14 -4.22 19.12 -6.80
N GLY A 15 -5.10 19.11 -5.80
CA GLY A 15 -6.46 18.62 -5.86
C GLY A 15 -6.58 17.10 -5.84
N SER A 16 -5.49 16.35 -5.85
CA SER A 16 -5.51 14.88 -5.81
C SER A 16 -5.53 14.35 -4.37
N THR A 17 -5.70 13.05 -4.23
CA THR A 17 -5.71 12.36 -2.93
C THR A 17 -4.83 11.12 -3.01
N SER A 18 -4.23 10.69 -1.89
CA SER A 18 -3.39 9.48 -1.84
C SER A 18 -4.16 8.18 -2.12
N PHE A 19 -5.50 8.21 -2.06
CA PHE A 19 -6.36 7.11 -2.49
C PHE A 19 -7.01 7.42 -3.85
N ASN A 20 -6.56 6.77 -4.92
CA ASN A 20 -7.15 6.89 -6.25
C ASN A 20 -8.17 5.76 -6.48
N PHE A 21 -9.43 6.13 -6.67
CA PHE A 21 -10.50 5.19 -6.98
C PHE A 21 -10.78 5.12 -8.48
N SER A 22 -11.14 3.92 -8.95
CA SER A 22 -11.59 3.74 -10.33
C SER A 22 -12.79 4.64 -10.64
N LYS A 23 -12.78 5.26 -11.84
CA LYS A 23 -13.90 6.05 -12.36
C LYS A 23 -15.23 5.29 -12.36
N TYR A 24 -15.17 3.95 -12.37
CA TYR A 24 -16.35 3.09 -12.23
C TYR A 24 -17.14 3.36 -10.92
N PHE A 25 -16.46 3.78 -9.85
CA PHE A 25 -17.06 4.02 -8.54
C PHE A 25 -17.20 5.52 -8.20
N LYS A 26 -16.87 6.44 -9.12
CA LYS A 26 -16.79 7.90 -8.87
C LYS A 26 -17.99 8.46 -8.09
N ASN A 27 -19.20 8.01 -8.41
CA ASN A 27 -20.44 8.51 -7.82
C ASN A 27 -20.70 7.99 -6.39
N ASN A 28 -19.90 7.06 -5.86
CA ASN A 28 -20.04 6.55 -4.48
C ASN A 28 -19.15 7.27 -3.47
N PHE A 29 -18.41 8.30 -3.89
CA PHE A 29 -17.49 9.03 -3.02
C PHE A 29 -17.89 10.48 -2.81
N THR A 30 -17.53 10.98 -1.64
CA THR A 30 -17.42 12.41 -1.35
C THR A 30 -16.00 12.69 -0.88
N THR A 31 -15.32 13.66 -1.51
CA THR A 31 -13.93 14.01 -1.20
C THR A 31 -13.86 15.36 -0.49
N VAL A 32 -13.22 15.45 0.67
CA VAL A 32 -12.93 16.72 1.36
C VAL A 32 -11.43 16.93 1.35
N LEU A 33 -10.98 18.06 0.79
CA LEU A 33 -9.57 18.42 0.69
C LEU A 33 -9.26 19.63 1.57
N TYR A 34 -8.13 19.59 2.26
CA TYR A 34 -7.63 20.68 3.10
C TYR A 34 -6.30 21.19 2.55
N GLU A 35 -6.22 22.49 2.32
CA GLU A 35 -5.01 23.17 1.83
C GLU A 35 -4.99 24.62 2.32
N PRO A 36 -4.09 25.02 3.23
CA PRO A 36 -4.02 26.39 3.71
C PRO A 36 -3.44 27.40 2.70
N ASP A 37 -2.69 26.96 1.70
CA ASP A 37 -2.16 27.86 0.67
C ASP A 37 -3.26 28.24 -0.33
N THR A 38 -3.72 29.49 -0.23
CA THR A 38 -4.79 30.01 -1.09
C THR A 38 -4.43 30.03 -2.57
N ASP A 39 -3.13 30.09 -2.91
CA ASP A 39 -2.67 30.12 -4.29
C ASP A 39 -2.91 28.78 -5.02
N ALA A 40 -3.06 27.68 -4.26
CA ALA A 40 -3.35 26.36 -4.80
C ALA A 40 -4.83 26.17 -5.18
N LEU A 41 -5.75 26.95 -4.58
CA LEU A 41 -7.19 26.67 -4.60
C LEU A 41 -7.80 26.66 -6.01
N GLU A 42 -7.38 27.56 -6.90
CA GLU A 42 -7.89 27.59 -8.29
C GLU A 42 -7.48 26.32 -9.07
N THR A 43 -6.25 25.87 -8.87
CA THR A 43 -5.74 24.64 -9.48
C THR A 43 -6.46 23.42 -8.92
N MET A 44 -6.66 23.39 -7.59
CA MET A 44 -7.42 22.34 -6.92
C MET A 44 -8.86 22.26 -7.43
N GLU A 45 -9.55 23.39 -7.56
CA GLU A 45 -10.94 23.47 -8.06
C GLU A 45 -11.04 22.90 -9.48
N SER A 46 -10.11 23.29 -10.36
CA SER A 46 -10.04 22.78 -11.73
C SER A 46 -9.85 21.25 -11.75
N TYR A 47 -8.93 20.72 -10.96
CA TYR A 47 -8.71 19.27 -10.86
C TYR A 47 -9.93 18.53 -10.28
N CYS A 48 -10.50 19.05 -9.19
CA CYS A 48 -11.60 18.41 -8.49
C CYS A 48 -12.86 18.34 -9.36
N LYS A 49 -13.17 19.40 -10.11
CA LYS A 49 -14.30 19.44 -11.04
C LYS A 49 -14.23 18.36 -12.12
N GLU A 50 -13.03 18.03 -12.59
CA GLU A 50 -12.83 16.98 -13.59
C GLU A 50 -12.88 15.57 -12.97
N ASN A 51 -12.32 15.41 -11.77
CA ASN A 51 -12.01 14.09 -11.20
C ASN A 51 -13.03 13.61 -10.15
N TYR A 52 -13.76 14.50 -9.48
CA TYR A 52 -14.70 14.18 -8.41
C TYR A 52 -16.15 14.53 -8.78
N ASP A 53 -17.09 13.78 -8.20
CA ASP A 53 -18.54 14.00 -8.38
C ASP A 53 -19.08 14.89 -7.27
N ARG A 54 -18.60 14.66 -6.05
CA ARG A 54 -18.93 15.40 -4.84
C ARG A 54 -17.64 15.71 -4.10
N TYR A 55 -17.35 16.99 -3.92
CA TYR A 55 -16.14 17.40 -3.23
C TYR A 55 -16.32 18.71 -2.47
N TYR A 56 -15.40 18.95 -1.53
CA TYR A 56 -15.24 20.17 -0.76
C TYR A 56 -13.77 20.54 -0.75
N ILE A 57 -13.45 21.80 -0.95
CA ILE A 57 -12.10 22.35 -0.77
C ILE A 57 -12.18 23.34 0.40
N LEU A 58 -11.38 23.11 1.42
CA LEU A 58 -11.39 23.89 2.64
C LEU A 58 -10.00 24.51 2.90
N PRO A 59 -9.89 25.85 2.95
CA PRO A 59 -8.62 26.54 3.11
C PRO A 59 -8.14 26.58 4.57
N TYR A 60 -8.11 25.42 5.23
CA TYR A 60 -7.74 25.29 6.64
C TYR A 60 -6.37 24.63 6.81
N CYS A 61 -5.57 25.20 7.72
CA CYS A 61 -4.36 24.57 8.21
C CYS A 61 -4.72 23.69 9.43
N LEU A 62 -4.54 22.37 9.31
CA LEU A 62 -4.84 21.44 10.40
C LEU A 62 -3.64 21.27 11.34
N ASP A 63 -3.95 21.13 12.63
CA ASP A 63 -2.98 20.97 13.72
C ASP A 63 -3.68 20.36 14.95
N SER A 64 -2.91 20.17 16.02
CA SER A 64 -3.38 19.72 17.34
C SER A 64 -4.15 20.78 18.13
N THR A 65 -4.02 22.06 17.79
CA THR A 65 -4.64 23.18 18.53
C THR A 65 -5.11 24.30 17.61
N ILE A 66 -6.15 25.03 18.03
CA ILE A 66 -6.56 26.29 17.40
C ILE A 66 -5.57 27.38 17.81
N SER A 67 -4.80 27.88 16.85
CA SER A 67 -3.75 28.87 17.11
C SER A 67 -3.41 29.66 15.86
N SER A 68 -2.34 30.46 15.92
CA SER A 68 -1.74 31.06 14.74
C SER A 68 -0.28 30.61 14.64
N LYS A 69 0.12 30.13 13.46
CA LYS A 69 1.46 29.61 13.18
C LYS A 69 2.00 30.17 11.88
N ILE A 70 3.32 30.07 11.71
CA ILE A 70 3.99 30.37 10.45
C ILE A 70 3.95 29.12 9.59
N LEU A 71 3.42 29.26 8.37
CA LEU A 71 3.56 28.31 7.28
C LEU A 71 4.76 28.72 6.43
N ASN A 72 5.72 27.82 6.27
CA ASN A 72 6.91 28.01 5.45
C ASN A 72 6.58 27.53 4.03
N ILE A 73 6.35 28.46 3.12
CA ILE A 73 6.18 28.15 1.69
C ILE A 73 7.56 27.97 1.09
N ASN A 74 7.85 26.74 0.70
CA ASN A 74 9.17 26.33 0.25
C ASN A 74 9.34 26.47 -1.27
N ARG A 75 10.59 26.40 -1.75
CA ARG A 75 10.94 26.52 -3.17
C ARG A 75 10.19 25.52 -4.02
N ASP A 76 10.11 24.26 -3.57
CA ASP A 76 9.09 23.33 -4.04
C ASP A 76 7.88 23.43 -3.11
N PRO A 77 6.76 24.00 -3.56
CA PRO A 77 5.61 24.22 -2.71
C PRO A 77 4.96 22.93 -2.17
N PHE A 78 5.21 21.77 -2.79
CA PHE A 78 4.77 20.46 -2.26
C PHE A 78 5.53 20.04 -0.99
N THR A 79 6.63 20.72 -0.68
CA THR A 79 7.40 20.51 0.55
C THR A 79 7.11 21.56 1.62
N SER A 80 6.09 22.41 1.42
CA SER A 80 5.74 23.46 2.39
C SER A 80 5.28 22.84 3.72
N SER A 81 5.68 23.45 4.84
CA SER A 81 5.43 22.87 6.16
C SER A 81 5.27 23.93 7.25
N LEU A 82 4.55 23.59 8.31
CA LEU A 82 4.56 24.34 9.57
C LEU A 82 5.89 24.19 10.32
N LEU A 83 6.68 23.17 9.97
CA LEU A 83 7.99 22.91 10.55
C LEU A 83 9.09 23.52 9.68
N LYS A 84 10.19 23.89 10.32
CA LYS A 84 11.39 24.34 9.62
C LYS A 84 12.17 23.14 9.10
N GLN A 85 12.83 23.31 7.97
CA GLN A 85 13.77 22.33 7.45
C GLN A 85 14.81 21.96 8.52
N ASN A 86 15.14 20.68 8.64
CA ASN A 86 16.28 20.25 9.45
C ASN A 86 17.60 20.38 8.65
N PRO A 87 18.53 21.28 9.06
CA PRO A 87 19.76 21.54 8.30
C PRO A 87 20.67 20.33 8.14
N ARG A 88 20.50 19.28 8.97
CA ARG A 88 21.26 18.02 8.87
C ARG A 88 21.07 17.33 7.51
N PHE A 89 19.89 17.49 6.90
CA PHE A 89 19.53 16.78 5.67
C PHE A 89 19.64 17.65 4.42
N LYS A 90 20.19 18.88 4.53
CA LYS A 90 20.24 19.84 3.42
C LYS A 90 20.90 19.29 2.14
N ASP A 91 21.94 18.46 2.27
CA ASP A 91 22.68 17.95 1.11
C ASP A 91 22.09 16.62 0.60
N TYR A 92 21.09 16.07 1.30
CA TYR A 92 20.49 14.80 0.93
C TYR A 92 19.71 14.97 -0.38
N TYR A 93 19.74 13.94 -1.22
CA TYR A 93 19.06 13.99 -2.51
C TYR A 93 18.56 12.63 -2.97
N TYR A 94 17.63 12.65 -3.92
CA TYR A 94 17.33 11.51 -4.76
C TYR A 94 17.20 11.93 -6.22
N PHE A 95 17.43 11.00 -7.14
CA PHE A 95 17.26 11.28 -8.55
C PHE A 95 15.77 11.27 -8.92
N GLN A 96 15.25 12.39 -9.40
CA GLN A 96 13.90 12.52 -9.91
C GLN A 96 13.92 12.43 -11.43
N SER A 97 13.23 11.42 -11.97
CA SER A 97 13.01 11.27 -13.40
C SER A 97 11.55 11.56 -13.73
N GLY A 98 11.32 12.72 -14.36
CA GLY A 98 10.02 13.14 -14.85
C GLY A 98 9.89 12.97 -16.37
N SER A 99 8.68 13.17 -16.88
CA SER A 99 8.39 13.10 -18.32
C SER A 99 9.09 14.20 -19.14
N GLN A 100 9.38 15.34 -18.50
CA GLN A 100 9.99 16.51 -19.16
C GLN A 100 11.40 16.82 -18.64
N ASN A 101 11.66 16.63 -17.35
CA ASN A 101 12.92 17.00 -16.70
C ASN A 101 13.48 15.86 -15.86
N ASN A 102 14.80 15.75 -15.82
CA ASN A 102 15.55 14.82 -14.97
C ASN A 102 16.54 15.63 -14.14
N TYR A 103 16.51 15.49 -12.82
CA TYR A 103 17.34 16.28 -11.93
C TYR A 103 17.57 15.57 -10.60
N ASP A 104 18.58 16.03 -9.87
CA ASP A 104 18.77 15.65 -8.48
C ASP A 104 17.83 16.50 -7.63
N TYR A 105 16.92 15.85 -6.90
CA TYR A 105 16.01 16.48 -5.97
C TYR A 105 16.74 16.69 -4.64
N VAL A 106 17.48 17.79 -4.52
CA VAL A 106 18.28 18.13 -3.34
C VAL A 106 17.38 18.75 -2.28
N TRP A 107 17.28 18.10 -1.13
CA TRP A 107 16.34 18.46 -0.06
C TRP A 107 16.55 19.89 0.43
N GLY A 108 17.81 20.29 0.59
CA GLY A 108 18.30 21.64 0.87
C GLY A 108 17.58 22.71 0.08
N GLU A 109 17.61 22.52 -1.24
CA GLU A 109 17.13 23.47 -2.23
C GLU A 109 15.61 23.45 -2.29
N THR A 110 14.99 22.27 -2.29
CA THR A 110 13.54 22.13 -2.47
C THR A 110 12.76 22.61 -1.24
N THR A 111 13.31 22.38 -0.04
CA THR A 111 12.70 22.78 1.24
C THR A 111 13.21 24.14 1.76
N GLU A 112 13.92 24.91 0.91
CA GLU A 112 14.28 26.29 1.23
C GLU A 112 13.02 27.16 1.32
N THR A 113 12.81 27.81 2.46
CA THR A 113 11.67 28.71 2.67
C THR A 113 11.84 29.99 1.86
N ILE A 114 10.89 30.24 0.96
CA ILE A 114 10.85 31.42 0.10
C ILE A 114 9.90 32.48 0.68
N ILE A 115 8.78 32.05 1.28
CA ILE A 115 7.78 32.93 1.88
C ILE A 115 7.37 32.35 3.25
N GLU A 116 7.31 33.21 4.26
CA GLU A 116 6.69 32.89 5.56
C GLU A 116 5.31 33.56 5.61
N THR A 117 4.25 32.75 5.76
CA THR A 117 2.88 33.25 5.85
C THR A 117 2.28 32.89 7.20
N THR A 118 1.68 33.85 7.89
CA THR A 118 0.93 33.57 9.12
C THR A 118 -0.42 32.97 8.77
N VAL A 119 -0.68 31.74 9.23
CA VAL A 119 -1.94 31.03 9.04
C VAL A 119 -2.63 30.79 10.38
N LYS A 120 -3.96 30.66 10.34
CA LYS A 120 -4.73 30.16 11.48
C LYS A 120 -4.75 28.64 11.40
N THR A 121 -4.40 27.99 12.51
CA THR A 121 -4.55 26.55 12.64
C THR A 121 -5.84 26.20 13.34
N THR A 122 -6.37 25.01 13.04
CA THR A 122 -7.54 24.43 13.71
C THR A 122 -7.37 22.92 13.81
N THR A 123 -8.27 22.26 14.52
CA THR A 123 -8.29 20.80 14.65
C THR A 123 -9.34 20.20 13.71
N LEU A 124 -9.13 18.97 13.24
CA LEU A 124 -10.13 18.29 12.39
C LEU A 124 -11.45 18.10 13.16
N ASP A 125 -11.35 17.80 14.46
CA ASP A 125 -12.51 17.70 15.35
C ASP A 125 -13.30 19.02 15.44
N THR A 126 -12.63 20.17 15.40
CA THR A 126 -13.30 21.49 15.37
C THR A 126 -14.02 21.69 14.05
N ILE A 127 -13.35 21.43 12.92
CA ILE A 127 -13.96 21.59 11.60
C ILE A 127 -15.23 20.75 11.47
N LEU A 128 -15.20 19.47 11.86
CA LEU A 128 -16.38 18.61 11.78
C LEU A 128 -17.55 19.06 12.67
N LYS A 129 -17.30 19.93 13.66
CA LYS A 129 -18.35 20.53 14.48
C LYS A 129 -18.90 21.83 13.90
N THR A 130 -18.08 22.58 13.17
CA THR A 130 -18.42 23.93 12.70
C THR A 130 -18.84 23.97 11.24
N GLU A 131 -18.27 23.09 10.41
CA GLU A 131 -18.56 22.98 8.99
C GLU A 131 -19.61 21.90 8.72
N ASN A 132 -20.46 22.12 7.73
CA ASN A 132 -21.47 21.15 7.30
C ASN A 132 -20.88 20.15 6.30
N ILE A 133 -19.90 19.36 6.74
CA ILE A 133 -19.22 18.34 5.93
C ILE A 133 -19.35 16.94 6.57
N PRO A 134 -19.34 15.87 5.76
CA PRO A 134 -19.43 14.51 6.29
C PRO A 134 -18.13 14.08 6.99
N THR A 135 -18.27 13.27 8.04
CA THR A 135 -17.14 12.65 8.77
C THR A 135 -16.40 11.63 7.89
N PRO A 136 -15.05 11.56 7.91
CA PRO A 136 -14.29 10.64 7.06
C PRO A 136 -14.46 9.18 7.45
N ASP A 137 -14.65 8.33 6.43
CA ASP A 137 -14.39 6.89 6.52
C ASP A 137 -12.89 6.61 6.28
N ILE A 138 -12.26 7.38 5.38
CA ILE A 138 -10.85 7.28 5.03
C ILE A 138 -10.22 8.66 5.25
N LEU A 139 -9.12 8.69 5.99
CA LEU A 139 -8.33 9.90 6.22
C LEU A 139 -6.96 9.74 5.57
N SER A 140 -6.54 10.72 4.79
CA SER A 140 -5.21 10.79 4.21
C SER A 140 -4.52 12.09 4.64
N ILE A 141 -3.24 12.00 4.99
CA ILE A 141 -2.45 13.13 5.50
C ILE A 141 -1.07 13.11 4.83
N ASP A 142 -0.74 14.19 4.15
CA ASP A 142 0.53 14.42 3.43
C ASP A 142 0.89 15.90 3.61
N THR A 143 1.51 16.23 4.74
CA THR A 143 1.69 17.62 5.20
C THR A 143 3.12 17.94 5.61
N GLN A 144 4.07 17.09 5.20
CA GLN A 144 5.49 17.35 5.35
C GLN A 144 5.89 17.62 6.80
N GLY A 145 5.43 16.74 7.72
CA GLY A 145 5.88 16.68 9.11
C GLY A 145 4.86 17.09 10.17
N SER A 146 3.66 17.54 9.79
CA SER A 146 2.60 17.89 10.74
C SER A 146 1.59 16.76 11.02
N GLU A 147 1.81 15.57 10.46
CA GLU A 147 0.89 14.43 10.49
C GLU A 147 0.50 14.05 11.91
N TYR A 148 1.50 13.92 12.80
CA TYR A 148 1.27 13.57 14.19
C TYR A 148 0.45 14.62 14.95
N ALA A 149 0.65 15.91 14.64
CA ALA A 149 -0.11 16.98 15.26
C ALA A 149 -1.56 16.98 14.79
N ILE A 150 -1.80 16.76 13.49
CA ILE A 150 -3.14 16.63 12.91
C ILE A 150 -3.87 15.43 13.52
N LEU A 151 -3.20 14.29 13.67
CA LEU A 151 -3.76 13.10 14.31
C LEU A 151 -4.18 13.36 15.76
N LYS A 152 -3.37 14.09 16.53
CA LYS A 152 -3.75 14.56 17.89
C LYS A 152 -4.92 15.54 17.88
N GLY A 153 -5.08 16.35 16.82
CA GLY A 153 -6.25 17.20 16.61
C GLY A 153 -7.49 16.48 16.09
N SER A 154 -7.43 15.15 15.95
CA SER A 154 -8.47 14.34 15.30
C SER A 154 -9.00 13.22 16.20
N GLU A 155 -8.74 13.21 17.52
CA GLU A 155 -9.02 12.06 18.39
C GLU A 155 -10.49 11.61 18.37
N ASN A 156 -11.45 12.55 18.35
CA ASN A 156 -12.87 12.18 18.24
C ASN A 156 -13.18 11.65 16.84
N THR A 157 -12.65 12.30 15.82
CA THR A 157 -12.80 11.90 14.40
C THR A 157 -12.25 10.49 14.16
N LEU A 158 -11.12 10.13 14.79
CA LEU A 158 -10.48 8.83 14.66
C LEU A 158 -11.39 7.68 15.10
N THR A 159 -12.41 7.92 15.92
CA THR A 159 -13.42 6.90 16.27
C THR A 159 -14.28 6.49 15.08
N LYS A 160 -14.43 7.34 14.06
CA LYS A 160 -15.24 7.06 12.85
C LYS A 160 -14.42 6.66 11.63
N VAL A 161 -13.13 7.00 11.61
CA VAL A 161 -12.22 6.60 10.53
C VAL A 161 -11.98 5.09 10.52
N LEU A 162 -11.94 4.50 9.32
CA LEU A 162 -11.73 3.07 9.06
C LEU A 162 -10.34 2.78 8.49
N ALA A 163 -9.76 3.70 7.72
CA ALA A 163 -8.43 3.59 7.16
C ALA A 163 -7.71 4.95 7.16
N ILE A 164 -6.40 4.91 7.39
CA ILE A 164 -5.53 6.09 7.38
C ILE A 164 -4.36 5.84 6.44
N ILE A 165 -4.10 6.77 5.54
CA ILE A 165 -2.88 6.83 4.72
C ILE A 165 -2.11 8.07 5.16
N SER A 166 -0.95 7.90 5.78
CA SER A 166 -0.14 9.02 6.25
C SER A 166 1.23 8.96 5.61
N GLU A 167 1.75 10.09 5.15
CA GLU A 167 3.20 10.24 4.98
C GLU A 167 3.87 9.97 6.35
N VAL A 168 4.98 9.25 6.33
CA VAL A 168 5.76 8.93 7.52
C VAL A 168 7.24 8.94 7.21
N GLU A 169 8.01 9.45 8.15
CA GLU A 169 9.46 9.58 8.04
C GLU A 169 10.20 8.61 8.96
N PHE A 170 11.36 8.19 8.51
CA PHE A 170 12.33 7.39 9.27
C PHE A 170 13.50 8.24 9.76
N SER A 171 13.55 9.50 9.36
CA SER A 171 14.54 10.50 9.76
C SER A 171 13.88 11.87 9.76
N PRO A 172 14.18 12.76 10.73
CA PRO A 172 13.47 14.02 10.91
C PRO A 172 13.90 15.06 9.87
N LEU A 173 13.38 14.95 8.66
CA LEU A 173 13.65 15.86 7.54
C LEU A 173 13.29 17.32 7.86
N TYR A 174 12.34 17.51 8.78
CA TYR A 174 12.02 18.78 9.43
C TYR A 174 12.36 18.76 10.92
N GLU A 175 12.57 19.93 11.51
CA GLU A 175 12.90 20.08 12.94
C GLU A 175 11.74 19.64 13.83
N ASN A 176 12.03 18.83 14.84
CA ASN A 176 11.04 18.29 15.80
C ASN A 176 9.90 17.48 15.15
N GLN A 177 10.12 16.98 13.94
CA GLN A 177 9.18 16.11 13.24
C GLN A 177 9.03 14.77 13.96
N ALA A 178 7.78 14.33 14.13
CA ALA A 178 7.47 12.99 14.62
C ALA A 178 7.80 11.95 13.53
N LEU A 179 8.26 10.76 13.93
CA LEU A 179 8.63 9.71 12.99
C LEU A 179 7.55 8.64 12.90
N PHE A 180 7.72 7.70 11.97
CA PHE A 180 6.84 6.54 11.82
C PHE A 180 6.53 5.84 13.15
N GLY A 181 7.53 5.69 14.03
CA GLY A 181 7.35 5.05 15.34
C GLY A 181 6.33 5.77 16.23
N ASP A 182 6.35 7.11 16.24
CA ASP A 182 5.45 7.94 17.03
C ASP A 182 4.02 7.86 16.49
N ILE A 183 3.86 8.00 15.17
CA ILE A 183 2.57 7.91 14.47
C ILE A 183 1.96 6.52 14.65
N CYS A 184 2.75 5.47 14.43
CA CYS A 184 2.31 4.09 14.57
C CYS A 184 1.87 3.78 16.02
N HIS A 185 2.66 4.21 17.01
CA HIS A 185 2.31 4.01 18.42
C HIS A 185 1.01 4.72 18.79
N PHE A 186 0.83 5.96 18.35
CA PHE A 186 -0.40 6.72 18.61
C PHE A 186 -1.62 6.07 17.97
N LEU A 187 -1.55 5.70 16.69
CA LEU A 187 -2.67 5.07 15.98
C LEU A 187 -3.07 3.70 16.56
N TYR A 188 -2.14 2.96 17.15
CA TYR A 188 -2.46 1.71 17.87
C TYR A 188 -3.40 1.93 19.06
N GLN A 189 -3.28 3.07 19.76
CA GLN A 189 -4.16 3.41 20.87
C GLN A 189 -5.63 3.60 20.42
N PHE A 190 -5.83 3.95 19.14
CA PHE A 190 -7.15 4.09 18.51
C PHE A 190 -7.60 2.80 17.79
N GLY A 191 -6.89 1.69 17.97
CA GLY A 191 -7.24 0.38 17.42
C GLY A 191 -6.98 0.23 15.93
N PHE A 192 -6.12 1.07 15.35
CA PHE A 192 -5.58 0.87 14.00
C PHE A 192 -4.41 -0.11 14.02
N GLU A 193 -4.26 -0.83 12.91
CA GLU A 193 -3.16 -1.76 12.66
C GLU A 193 -2.37 -1.26 11.45
N PHE A 194 -1.04 -1.28 11.54
CA PHE A 194 -0.18 -1.04 10.38
C PHE A 194 -0.34 -2.19 9.37
N VAL A 195 -0.48 -1.84 8.09
CA VAL A 195 -0.67 -2.81 7.00
C VAL A 195 0.58 -2.87 6.12
N SER A 196 1.07 -1.73 5.65
CA SER A 196 2.18 -1.67 4.72
C SER A 196 2.69 -0.24 4.53
N PHE A 197 3.88 -0.16 3.94
CA PHE A 197 4.35 1.02 3.21
C PHE A 197 3.96 0.88 1.73
N ASP A 198 3.68 1.98 1.03
CA ASP A 198 3.51 1.98 -0.43
C ASP A 198 4.88 1.80 -1.12
N LYS A 199 5.64 2.90 -1.22
CA LYS A 199 7.00 2.88 -1.76
C LYS A 199 7.96 3.54 -0.78
N LEU A 200 8.92 2.76 -0.28
CA LEU A 200 10.02 3.29 0.51
C LEU A 200 10.89 4.20 -0.37
N LYS A 201 11.00 5.46 0.01
CA LYS A 201 11.81 6.46 -0.70
C LYS A 201 13.21 6.48 -0.11
N GLU A 202 14.20 6.38 -0.99
CA GLU A 202 15.61 6.44 -0.62
C GLU A 202 16.18 7.82 -0.92
N MET A 203 17.03 8.34 -0.03
CA MET A 203 17.87 9.50 -0.30
C MET A 203 19.33 9.17 0.03
N SER A 204 20.25 9.73 -0.75
CA SER A 204 21.69 9.68 -0.48
C SER A 204 22.14 10.98 0.17
N GLU A 205 23.18 10.94 1.00
CA GLU A 205 23.58 12.09 1.85
C GLU A 205 24.18 13.28 1.09
N MET A 206 24.66 13.05 -0.14
CA MET A 206 25.21 14.08 -1.03
C MET A 206 25.16 13.61 -2.48
N SER A 207 25.08 14.54 -3.44
CA SER A 207 25.16 14.18 -4.86
C SER A 207 26.54 13.64 -5.25
N ALA A 208 26.56 12.41 -5.78
CA ALA A 208 27.75 11.78 -6.31
C ALA A 208 27.78 11.84 -7.85
N PRO A 209 28.97 11.82 -8.48
CA PRO A 209 29.09 11.65 -9.93
C PRO A 209 28.27 10.45 -10.41
N ILE A 210 27.63 10.56 -11.58
CA ILE A 210 26.70 9.53 -12.10
C ILE A 210 27.29 8.11 -12.04
N VAL A 211 28.58 7.97 -12.36
CA VAL A 211 29.30 6.68 -12.36
C VAL A 211 29.53 6.06 -10.97
N ALA A 212 29.34 6.82 -9.90
CA ALA A 212 29.59 6.43 -8.52
C ALA A 212 28.33 6.39 -7.64
N ARG A 213 27.14 6.59 -8.23
CA ARG A 213 25.87 6.57 -7.47
C ARG A 213 25.56 5.18 -6.93
N GLY A 214 25.17 5.12 -5.66
CA GLY A 214 24.85 3.88 -4.93
C GLY A 214 23.40 3.83 -4.44
N LYS A 215 23.16 2.99 -3.43
CA LYS A 215 21.87 2.97 -2.71
C LYS A 215 21.81 4.12 -1.70
N GLY A 216 20.62 4.67 -1.51
CA GLY A 216 20.37 5.62 -0.42
C GLY A 216 19.89 4.92 0.85
N SER A 217 19.64 5.73 1.88
CA SER A 217 18.94 5.31 3.09
C SER A 217 17.44 5.51 2.89
N HIS A 218 16.60 4.63 3.43
CA HIS A 218 15.15 4.86 3.44
C HIS A 218 14.82 6.04 4.36
N MET A 219 14.19 7.07 3.80
CA MET A 219 13.94 8.33 4.50
C MET A 219 12.47 8.54 4.84
N PHE A 220 11.56 8.19 3.92
CA PHE A 220 10.12 8.39 4.10
C PHE A 220 9.29 7.44 3.22
N SER A 221 8.00 7.36 3.49
CA SER A 221 7.02 6.59 2.70
C SER A 221 5.59 6.98 3.07
N ASP A 222 4.62 6.56 2.27
CA ASP A 222 3.22 6.50 2.70
C ASP A 222 2.96 5.19 3.46
N ALA A 223 2.45 5.31 4.68
CA ALA A 223 2.04 4.17 5.51
C ALA A 223 0.52 4.02 5.54
N LEU A 224 0.05 2.78 5.32
CA LEU A 224 -1.35 2.41 5.46
C LEU A 224 -1.62 1.81 6.83
N PHE A 225 -2.63 2.37 7.50
CA PHE A 225 -3.21 1.85 8.73
C PHE A 225 -4.69 1.56 8.54
N VAL A 226 -5.19 0.48 9.14
CA VAL A 226 -6.61 0.10 9.07
C VAL A 226 -7.17 -0.25 10.43
N LYS A 227 -8.40 0.16 10.70
CA LYS A 227 -9.05 -0.12 11.98
C LYS A 227 -9.32 -1.61 12.13
N SER A 228 -8.98 -2.15 13.30
CA SER A 228 -9.26 -3.55 13.63
C SER A 228 -10.77 -3.81 13.73
N PHE A 229 -11.19 -5.01 13.39
CA PHE A 229 -12.61 -5.40 13.49
C PHE A 229 -13.13 -5.32 14.93
N GLU A 230 -12.30 -5.66 15.92
CA GLU A 230 -12.62 -5.53 17.34
C GLU A 230 -12.94 -4.08 17.72
N LYS A 231 -12.14 -3.13 17.23
CA LYS A 231 -12.39 -1.71 17.46
C LYS A 231 -13.62 -1.19 16.69
N ILE A 232 -13.86 -1.67 15.47
CA ILE A 232 -15.09 -1.35 14.71
C ILE A 232 -16.35 -1.77 15.49
N LYS A 233 -16.36 -2.92 16.17
CA LYS A 233 -17.50 -3.33 17.00
C LYS A 233 -17.79 -2.36 18.15
N ILE A 234 -16.75 -1.74 18.70
CA ILE A 234 -16.86 -0.77 19.81
C ILE A 234 -17.32 0.60 19.28
N ASP A 235 -16.70 1.10 18.22
CA ASP A 235 -16.93 2.45 17.70
C ASP A 235 -18.25 2.58 16.90
N PHE A 236 -18.78 1.45 16.43
CA PHE A 236 -20.06 1.33 15.71
C PHE A 236 -20.98 0.32 16.42
N PRO A 237 -21.63 0.72 17.53
CA PRO A 237 -22.47 -0.19 18.32
C PRO A 237 -23.75 -0.60 17.57
N HIS A 238 -24.29 0.28 16.72
CA HIS A 238 -25.47 -0.01 15.91
C HIS A 238 -25.13 -0.95 14.75
N GLU A 239 -25.91 -2.02 14.64
CA GLU A 239 -25.63 -3.13 13.70
C GLU A 239 -25.56 -2.69 12.24
N MET A 240 -26.53 -1.89 11.77
CA MET A 240 -26.53 -1.40 10.39
C MET A 240 -25.31 -0.52 10.08
N GLU A 241 -24.95 0.39 10.98
CA GLU A 241 -23.75 1.25 10.85
C GLU A 241 -22.48 0.43 10.81
N ARG A 242 -22.36 -0.57 11.68
CA ARG A 242 -21.23 -1.48 11.72
C ARG A 242 -21.08 -2.29 10.44
N LYS A 243 -22.19 -2.85 9.94
CA LYS A 243 -22.19 -3.63 8.69
C LYS A 243 -21.79 -2.75 7.50
N LEU A 244 -22.29 -1.51 7.44
CA LEU A 244 -21.89 -0.56 6.41
C LEU A 244 -20.40 -0.19 6.50
N ALA A 245 -19.89 0.11 7.71
CA ALA A 245 -18.48 0.39 7.94
C ALA A 245 -17.58 -0.78 7.49
N VAL A 246 -17.99 -2.02 7.78
CA VAL A 246 -17.29 -3.21 7.31
C VAL A 246 -17.28 -3.29 5.78
N LEU A 247 -18.40 -3.01 5.10
CA LEU A 247 -18.45 -3.02 3.64
C LEU A 247 -17.55 -1.94 3.03
N LYS A 248 -17.53 -0.73 3.61
CA LYS A 248 -16.64 0.36 3.16
C LYS A 248 -15.16 -0.02 3.32
N LEU A 249 -14.78 -0.57 4.48
CA LEU A 249 -13.41 -1.02 4.72
C LEU A 249 -13.03 -2.22 3.84
N ALA A 250 -13.93 -3.17 3.64
CA ALA A 250 -13.69 -4.30 2.74
C ALA A 250 -13.48 -3.84 1.30
N PHE A 251 -14.30 -2.91 0.82
CA PHE A 251 -14.11 -2.28 -0.49
C PHE A 251 -12.73 -1.61 -0.60
N PHE A 252 -12.36 -0.78 0.38
CA PHE A 252 -11.06 -0.14 0.43
C PHE A 252 -9.92 -1.17 0.38
N LEU A 253 -9.95 -2.20 1.23
CA LEU A 253 -8.95 -3.26 1.25
C LEU A 253 -8.84 -4.00 -0.09
N ILE A 254 -9.96 -4.33 -0.74
CA ILE A 254 -9.96 -5.00 -2.05
C ILE A 254 -9.32 -4.11 -3.11
N THR A 255 -9.74 -2.85 -3.18
CA THR A 255 -9.24 -1.89 -4.18
C THR A 255 -7.77 -1.49 -3.96
N SER A 256 -7.27 -1.60 -2.73
CA SER A 256 -5.85 -1.45 -2.40
C SER A 256 -5.05 -2.76 -2.50
N GLY A 257 -5.68 -3.89 -2.84
CA GLY A 257 -4.99 -5.17 -3.08
C GLY A 257 -4.83 -6.11 -1.88
N TYR A 258 -5.39 -5.78 -0.71
CA TYR A 258 -5.36 -6.60 0.51
C TYR A 258 -6.54 -7.58 0.57
N ILE A 259 -6.61 -8.46 -0.43
CA ILE A 259 -7.75 -9.34 -0.68
C ILE A 259 -8.04 -10.27 0.51
N GLU A 260 -7.02 -10.93 1.06
CA GLU A 260 -7.17 -11.85 2.18
C GLU A 260 -7.67 -11.13 3.45
N LYS A 261 -7.21 -9.90 3.69
CA LYS A 261 -7.66 -9.10 4.84
C LYS A 261 -9.13 -8.71 4.67
N ALA A 262 -9.55 -8.35 3.45
CA ALA A 262 -10.95 -8.07 3.14
C ALA A 262 -11.85 -9.30 3.28
N ILE A 263 -11.42 -10.46 2.78
CA ILE A 263 -12.17 -11.73 2.92
C ILE A 263 -12.30 -12.10 4.40
N LYS A 264 -11.21 -12.03 5.17
CA LYS A 264 -11.23 -12.31 6.61
C LYS A 264 -12.19 -11.37 7.33
N LEU A 265 -12.17 -10.08 6.99
CA LEU A 265 -13.08 -9.08 7.56
C LEU A 265 -14.54 -9.41 7.23
N LEU A 266 -14.85 -9.69 5.97
CA LEU A 266 -16.21 -10.04 5.52
C LEU A 266 -16.69 -11.35 6.16
N GLN A 267 -15.83 -12.35 6.36
CA GLN A 267 -16.14 -13.62 7.03
C GLN A 267 -16.35 -13.50 8.53
N ALA A 268 -15.54 -12.65 9.19
CA ALA A 268 -15.67 -12.40 10.62
C ALA A 268 -16.90 -11.54 10.96
N SER A 269 -17.48 -10.89 9.93
CA SER A 269 -18.70 -10.12 10.02
C SER A 269 -19.88 -10.85 9.38
N ASP A 270 -21.08 -10.40 9.68
CA ASP A 270 -22.31 -10.71 8.93
C ASP A 270 -22.70 -9.55 8.00
N ALA A 271 -21.72 -8.73 7.56
CA ALA A 271 -21.97 -7.50 6.81
C ALA A 271 -22.70 -7.72 5.47
N LEU A 272 -22.54 -8.89 4.86
CA LEU A 272 -23.25 -9.24 3.63
C LEU A 272 -24.72 -9.57 3.85
N THR A 273 -25.18 -9.86 5.08
CA THR A 273 -26.63 -10.02 5.33
C THR A 273 -27.37 -8.70 5.18
N LEU A 274 -26.70 -7.56 5.42
CA LEU A 274 -27.25 -6.23 5.18
C LEU A 274 -27.76 -6.10 3.74
N VAL A 275 -27.03 -6.67 2.79
CA VAL A 275 -27.37 -6.67 1.36
C VAL A 275 -28.63 -7.49 1.10
N ASN A 276 -28.72 -8.68 1.70
CA ASN A 276 -29.88 -9.58 1.56
C ASN A 276 -31.15 -8.98 2.15
N GLU A 277 -31.03 -8.30 3.29
CA GLU A 277 -32.13 -7.66 4.00
C GLU A 277 -32.56 -6.34 3.32
N ASN A 278 -31.65 -5.70 2.59
CA ASN A 278 -31.84 -4.37 2.00
C ASN A 278 -31.38 -4.32 0.54
N ASN A 279 -32.06 -5.05 -0.34
CA ASN A 279 -31.73 -5.13 -1.77
C ASN A 279 -31.59 -3.76 -2.48
N HIS A 280 -32.21 -2.69 -1.96
CA HIS A 280 -32.05 -1.35 -2.52
C HIS A 280 -30.61 -0.80 -2.40
N LEU A 281 -29.81 -1.30 -1.45
CA LEU A 281 -28.39 -0.94 -1.28
C LEU A 281 -27.50 -1.45 -2.41
N LEU A 282 -27.96 -2.44 -3.20
CA LEU A 282 -27.25 -2.91 -4.40
C LEU A 282 -27.19 -1.85 -5.52
N LYS A 283 -27.92 -0.74 -5.38
CA LYS A 283 -27.76 0.44 -6.26
C LYS A 283 -26.38 1.10 -6.07
N GLU A 284 -25.78 0.96 -4.89
CA GLU A 284 -24.43 1.43 -4.61
C GLU A 284 -23.42 0.47 -5.22
N ARG A 285 -22.63 0.94 -6.20
CA ARG A 285 -21.75 0.08 -7.00
C ARG A 285 -20.71 -0.63 -6.13
N TYR A 286 -20.19 0.03 -5.09
CA TYR A 286 -19.19 -0.56 -4.20
C TYR A 286 -19.78 -1.69 -3.33
N ILE A 287 -21.03 -1.57 -2.87
CA ILE A 287 -21.73 -2.60 -2.10
C ILE A 287 -22.00 -3.81 -2.99
N LYS A 288 -22.54 -3.58 -4.19
CA LYS A 288 -22.74 -4.63 -5.19
C LYS A 288 -21.42 -5.32 -5.53
N PHE A 289 -20.35 -4.56 -5.72
CA PHE A 289 -19.03 -5.10 -5.97
C PHE A 289 -18.53 -6.00 -4.84
N CYS A 290 -18.65 -5.58 -3.57
CA CYS A 290 -18.26 -6.42 -2.43
C CYS A 290 -19.06 -7.73 -2.39
N ASN A 291 -20.36 -7.65 -2.62
CA ASN A 291 -21.25 -8.82 -2.66
C ASN A 291 -20.86 -9.79 -3.79
N ASP A 292 -20.68 -9.28 -5.01
CA ASP A 292 -20.30 -10.06 -6.18
C ASP A 292 -18.90 -10.69 -6.01
N PHE A 293 -17.95 -9.91 -5.47
CA PHE A 293 -16.59 -10.37 -5.20
C PHE A 293 -16.59 -11.52 -4.20
N TYR A 294 -17.27 -11.35 -3.07
CA TYR A 294 -17.33 -12.38 -2.04
C TYR A 294 -18.06 -13.64 -2.52
N SER A 295 -19.16 -13.50 -3.25
CA SER A 295 -19.91 -14.62 -3.80
C SER A 295 -19.06 -15.46 -4.77
N LYS A 296 -18.23 -14.81 -5.59
CA LYS A 296 -17.28 -15.50 -6.50
C LYS A 296 -16.15 -16.19 -5.76
N ILE A 297 -15.69 -15.66 -4.62
CA ILE A 297 -14.72 -16.35 -3.75
C ILE A 297 -15.36 -17.59 -3.14
N TYR A 298 -16.57 -17.45 -2.59
CA TYR A 298 -17.27 -18.54 -1.91
C TYR A 298 -17.62 -19.70 -2.84
N SER A 299 -18.03 -19.42 -4.08
CA SER A 299 -18.31 -20.47 -5.08
C SER A 299 -17.08 -21.31 -5.47
N VAL A 300 -15.88 -20.77 -5.26
CA VAL A 300 -14.60 -21.45 -5.51
C VAL A 300 -14.08 -22.17 -4.26
N ASN A 301 -14.58 -21.85 -3.07
CA ASN A 301 -14.04 -22.31 -1.78
C ASN A 301 -14.52 -23.72 -1.33
N ASN A 302 -15.13 -24.50 -2.23
CA ASN A 302 -15.46 -25.90 -1.95
C ASN A 302 -14.22 -26.78 -2.12
N SER A 303 -13.36 -26.80 -1.09
CA SER A 303 -12.27 -27.76 -0.82
C SER A 303 -11.03 -27.79 -1.76
N LEU A 304 -9.84 -27.80 -1.13
CA LEU A 304 -8.52 -28.24 -1.66
C LEU A 304 -7.70 -27.36 -2.62
N ASN A 305 -8.06 -26.11 -2.91
CA ASN A 305 -7.32 -25.28 -3.87
C ASN A 305 -6.34 -24.25 -3.25
N ARG A 306 -5.62 -24.62 -2.19
CA ARG A 306 -4.58 -23.78 -1.56
C ARG A 306 -3.18 -24.40 -1.63
N MET A 307 -2.14 -23.58 -1.42
CA MET A 307 -0.80 -24.13 -1.17
C MET A 307 -0.82 -24.98 0.10
N PRO A 308 -0.08 -26.11 0.15
CA PRO A 308 0.18 -26.78 1.40
C PRO A 308 0.95 -25.82 2.32
N THR A 309 0.65 -25.87 3.61
CA THR A 309 1.40 -25.18 4.64
C THR A 309 2.78 -25.81 4.80
N PHE A 310 3.65 -25.13 5.54
CA PHE A 310 4.95 -25.67 5.90
C PHE A 310 4.83 -27.04 6.59
N ALA A 311 3.94 -27.16 7.59
CA ALA A 311 3.74 -28.40 8.34
C ALA A 311 3.09 -29.53 7.53
N GLU A 312 2.32 -29.21 6.48
CA GLU A 312 1.80 -30.21 5.54
C GLU A 312 2.86 -30.66 4.51
N THR A 313 3.91 -29.86 4.31
CA THR A 313 4.97 -30.13 3.34
C THR A 313 6.15 -30.87 3.98
N PHE A 314 6.47 -30.55 5.23
CA PHE A 314 7.64 -31.07 5.94
C PHE A 314 7.24 -31.74 7.25
N THR A 315 7.81 -32.93 7.51
CA THR A 315 7.73 -33.52 8.85
C THR A 315 8.56 -32.70 9.85
N LEU A 316 8.27 -32.86 11.13
CA LEU A 316 9.05 -32.21 12.19
C LEU A 316 10.54 -32.56 12.08
N ASP A 317 10.87 -33.83 11.83
CA ASP A 317 12.26 -34.28 11.66
C ASP A 317 12.95 -33.64 10.45
N GLN A 318 12.24 -33.49 9.32
CA GLN A 318 12.77 -32.80 8.14
C GLN A 318 13.04 -31.33 8.46
N SER A 319 12.10 -30.65 9.12
CA SER A 319 12.26 -29.25 9.51
C SER A 319 13.43 -29.06 10.49
N MET A 320 13.53 -29.91 11.51
CA MET A 320 14.59 -29.85 12.52
C MET A 320 15.94 -30.36 11.98
N GLY A 321 15.94 -31.14 10.91
CA GLY A 321 17.14 -31.64 10.23
C GLY A 321 17.84 -30.59 9.37
N VAL A 322 17.15 -29.53 8.94
CA VAL A 322 17.73 -28.43 8.12
C VAL A 322 18.88 -27.72 8.87
N THR A 323 18.82 -27.62 10.19
CA THR A 323 19.93 -27.06 11.00
C THR A 323 21.13 -28.00 11.09
N LYS A 324 20.92 -29.33 11.02
CA LYS A 324 22.00 -30.33 11.10
C LYS A 324 22.77 -30.49 9.79
N ILE A 325 22.09 -30.40 8.65
CA ILE A 325 22.72 -30.54 7.32
C ILE A 325 23.55 -29.29 6.95
N ASN A 326 23.15 -28.10 7.42
CA ASN A 326 23.92 -26.87 7.19
C ASN A 326 25.15 -26.72 8.07
N ALA A 327 25.22 -27.39 9.23
CA ALA A 327 26.43 -27.42 10.07
C ALA A 327 27.54 -28.31 9.48
N GLN A 328 27.17 -29.36 8.72
CA GLN A 328 28.13 -30.24 8.03
C GLN A 328 28.55 -29.73 6.65
N ASN A 329 27.91 -28.68 6.14
CA ASN A 329 28.25 -28.01 4.87
C ASN A 329 28.74 -26.56 5.07
N ILE A 330 29.46 -26.27 6.15
CA ILE A 330 30.36 -25.10 6.18
C ILE A 330 31.58 -25.45 5.32
N MET A 331 31.43 -25.41 3.99
CA MET A 331 32.59 -25.17 3.14
C MET A 331 33.00 -23.71 3.36
N PRO A 332 34.28 -23.41 3.63
CA PRO A 332 34.74 -22.03 3.64
C PRO A 332 34.41 -21.40 2.28
N SER A 333 33.85 -20.20 2.32
CA SER A 333 33.64 -19.34 1.17
C SER A 333 34.88 -19.36 0.28
N LEU A 334 34.78 -19.94 -0.91
CA LEU A 334 35.77 -19.79 -1.96
C LEU A 334 35.65 -18.38 -2.55
N SER A 335 36.06 -17.38 -1.77
CA SER A 335 36.42 -16.07 -2.27
C SER A 335 37.83 -16.14 -2.87
N LYS A 336 37.95 -16.83 -4.01
CA LYS A 336 38.97 -16.53 -5.01
C LYS A 336 38.31 -16.59 -6.38
N LYS A 337 38.02 -15.40 -6.92
CA LYS A 337 37.90 -15.19 -8.37
C LYS A 337 39.19 -15.70 -9.01
N ASN A 338 39.21 -16.97 -9.42
CA ASN A 338 40.19 -17.46 -10.37
C ASN A 338 39.43 -17.86 -11.64
N SER A 339 39.79 -17.16 -12.70
CA SER A 339 39.37 -17.30 -14.09
C SER A 339 39.65 -18.71 -14.63
N ASN A 340 38.80 -19.69 -14.32
CA ASN A 340 38.86 -21.02 -14.92
C ASN A 340 37.50 -21.76 -14.89
N SER A 341 36.40 -21.05 -15.13
CA SER A 341 35.07 -21.67 -15.33
C SER A 341 35.09 -22.69 -16.48
N TRP A 342 35.91 -22.45 -17.51
CA TRP A 342 36.08 -23.33 -18.65
C TRP A 342 36.85 -24.63 -18.33
N PHE A 343 37.75 -24.61 -17.35
CA PHE A 343 38.53 -25.77 -16.92
C PHE A 343 37.68 -26.75 -16.07
N LEU A 344 36.79 -26.21 -15.22
CA LEU A 344 35.80 -26.99 -14.48
C LEU A 344 34.74 -27.61 -15.41
N LEU A 345 34.26 -26.84 -16.40
CA LEU A 345 33.35 -27.35 -17.44
C LEU A 345 33.99 -28.49 -18.24
N LYS A 346 35.26 -28.32 -18.64
CA LYS A 346 36.01 -29.35 -19.38
C LYS A 346 36.21 -30.64 -18.59
N ASN A 347 36.51 -30.55 -17.29
CA ASN A 347 36.68 -31.75 -16.46
C ASN A 347 35.35 -32.46 -16.14
N MET A 348 34.24 -31.74 -16.03
CA MET A 348 32.90 -32.35 -15.90
C MET A 348 32.45 -33.02 -17.21
N LEU A 349 32.69 -32.37 -18.35
CA LEU A 349 32.39 -32.93 -19.69
C LEU A 349 33.26 -34.16 -20.02
N ARG A 350 34.49 -34.24 -19.49
CA ARG A 350 35.40 -35.37 -19.71
C ARG A 350 35.05 -36.64 -18.92
N LYS A 351 34.37 -36.54 -17.77
CA LYS A 351 34.13 -37.71 -16.90
C LYS A 351 32.76 -38.37 -17.06
N THR A 352 31.71 -37.65 -17.46
CA THR A 352 30.38 -38.23 -17.81
C THR A 352 29.56 -37.30 -18.73
N PRO A 353 29.88 -37.20 -20.03
CA PRO A 353 29.18 -36.29 -20.97
C PRO A 353 27.68 -36.61 -21.08
N LEU A 354 27.32 -37.89 -21.01
CA LEU A 354 25.93 -38.34 -21.10
C LEU A 354 25.09 -37.83 -19.92
N ARG A 355 25.62 -37.86 -18.68
CA ARG A 355 24.90 -37.35 -17.50
C ARG A 355 24.68 -35.85 -17.59
N PHE A 356 25.68 -35.08 -18.02
CA PHE A 356 25.55 -33.64 -18.21
C PHE A 356 24.51 -33.30 -19.30
N CYS A 357 24.56 -33.99 -20.45
CA CYS A 357 23.57 -33.82 -21.52
C CYS A 357 22.15 -34.19 -21.06
N VAL A 358 21.99 -35.29 -20.31
CA VAL A 358 20.70 -35.69 -19.74
C VAL A 358 20.18 -34.66 -18.75
N HIS A 359 21.05 -34.12 -17.87
CA HIS A 359 20.67 -33.04 -16.96
C HIS A 359 20.26 -31.75 -17.68
N LEU A 360 21.00 -31.36 -18.72
CA LEU A 360 20.69 -30.18 -19.52
C LEU A 360 19.36 -30.35 -20.28
N LEU A 361 19.15 -31.50 -20.93
CA LEU A 361 17.90 -31.84 -21.63
C LEU A 361 16.71 -31.88 -20.67
N ARG A 362 16.87 -32.47 -19.48
CA ARG A 362 15.84 -32.44 -18.42
C ARG A 362 15.51 -31.02 -18.00
N ARG A 363 16.51 -30.15 -17.85
CA ARG A 363 16.31 -28.74 -17.48
C ARG A 363 15.57 -27.97 -18.58
N ILE A 364 15.95 -28.17 -19.84
CA ILE A 364 15.27 -27.57 -21.00
C ILE A 364 13.82 -28.04 -21.07
N PHE A 365 13.58 -29.35 -20.94
CA PHE A 365 12.23 -29.92 -20.94
C PHE A 365 11.37 -29.35 -19.81
N HIS A 366 11.93 -29.20 -18.60
CA HIS A 366 11.24 -28.60 -17.47
C HIS A 366 10.88 -27.12 -17.73
N THR A 367 11.80 -26.33 -18.27
CA THR A 367 11.52 -24.93 -18.65
C THR A 367 10.41 -24.83 -19.70
N ILE A 368 10.44 -25.71 -20.71
CA ILE A 368 9.40 -25.77 -21.75
C ILE A 368 8.06 -26.18 -21.15
N SER A 369 8.02 -27.18 -20.27
CA SER A 369 6.79 -27.65 -19.65
C SER A 369 6.15 -26.58 -18.76
N GLU A 370 6.95 -25.82 -18.02
CA GLU A 370 6.48 -24.66 -17.25
C GLU A 370 5.92 -23.55 -18.16
N ALA A 371 6.60 -23.24 -19.26
CA ALA A 371 6.12 -22.25 -20.21
C ALA A 371 4.78 -22.66 -20.85
N ILE A 372 4.63 -23.95 -21.21
CA ILE A 372 3.37 -24.50 -21.72
C ILE A 372 2.28 -24.41 -20.64
N PHE A 373 2.59 -24.76 -19.39
CA PHE A 373 1.65 -24.65 -18.28
C PHE A 373 1.16 -23.22 -18.08
N LEU A 374 2.07 -22.24 -18.02
CA LEU A 374 1.71 -20.83 -17.89
C LEU A 374 0.86 -20.36 -19.07
N ARG A 375 1.24 -20.70 -20.31
CA ARG A 375 0.49 -20.34 -21.51
C ARG A 375 -0.96 -20.86 -21.47
N ARG A 376 -1.16 -22.09 -20.98
CA ARG A 376 -2.49 -22.70 -20.81
C ARG A 376 -3.33 -22.05 -19.70
N ASN A 377 -2.69 -21.43 -18.71
CA ASN A 377 -3.34 -20.83 -17.54
C ASN A 377 -3.49 -19.29 -17.63
N THR A 378 -3.34 -18.72 -18.84
CA THR A 378 -3.40 -17.27 -19.09
C THR A 378 -4.80 -16.66 -19.00
N ARG A 379 -5.86 -17.48 -19.13
CA ARG A 379 -7.26 -17.03 -19.03
C ARG A 379 -7.52 -16.42 -17.66
N HIS A 380 -8.39 -15.40 -17.66
CA HIS A 380 -8.80 -14.73 -16.44
C HIS A 380 -9.77 -15.60 -15.65
N THR A 381 -9.68 -15.52 -14.33
CA THR A 381 -10.70 -16.07 -13.42
C THR A 381 -11.88 -15.11 -13.33
N ALA A 382 -13.03 -15.60 -12.84
CA ALA A 382 -14.21 -14.74 -12.62
C ALA A 382 -13.93 -13.54 -11.69
N ILE A 383 -12.95 -13.68 -10.77
CA ILE A 383 -12.49 -12.61 -9.89
C ILE A 383 -11.65 -11.59 -10.66
N GLU A 384 -10.69 -12.07 -11.46
CA GLU A 384 -9.86 -11.20 -12.31
C GLU A 384 -10.72 -10.42 -13.31
N GLU A 385 -11.72 -11.07 -13.93
CA GLU A 385 -12.67 -10.43 -14.84
C GLU A 385 -13.51 -9.35 -14.14
N LEU A 386 -13.99 -9.61 -12.93
CA LEU A 386 -14.72 -8.63 -12.13
C LEU A 386 -13.85 -7.40 -11.83
N LEU A 387 -12.60 -7.61 -11.41
CA LEU A 387 -11.66 -6.53 -11.11
C LEU A 387 -11.36 -5.69 -12.37
N PHE A 388 -11.11 -6.33 -13.53
CA PHE A 388 -10.93 -5.62 -14.79
C PHE A 388 -12.18 -4.83 -15.20
N HIS A 389 -13.36 -5.43 -15.08
CA HIS A 389 -14.63 -4.76 -15.40
C HIS A 389 -14.83 -3.49 -14.58
N CYS A 390 -14.44 -3.51 -13.30
CA CYS A 390 -14.51 -2.36 -12.41
C CYS A 390 -13.32 -1.38 -12.56
N GLY A 391 -12.43 -1.56 -13.54
CA GLY A 391 -11.29 -0.68 -13.78
C GLY A 391 -10.12 -0.85 -12.79
N LEU A 392 -10.06 -1.97 -12.06
CA LEU A 392 -9.05 -2.26 -11.04
C LEU A 392 -7.90 -3.12 -11.62
N SER A 393 -7.33 -2.68 -12.75
CA SER A 393 -6.33 -3.46 -13.50
C SER A 393 -5.09 -3.83 -12.68
N ASN A 394 -4.61 -2.92 -11.80
CA ASN A 394 -3.45 -3.19 -10.95
C ASN A 394 -3.71 -4.34 -9.98
N VAL A 395 -4.88 -4.33 -9.32
CA VAL A 395 -5.30 -5.40 -8.41
C VAL A 395 -5.56 -6.70 -9.18
N ALA A 396 -6.22 -6.63 -10.35
CA ALA A 396 -6.45 -7.79 -11.20
C ALA A 396 -5.13 -8.48 -11.62
N ASN A 397 -4.14 -7.67 -12.00
CA ASN A 397 -2.81 -8.14 -12.35
C ASN A 397 -2.07 -8.75 -11.14
N LEU A 398 -2.15 -8.13 -9.96
CA LEU A 398 -1.60 -8.67 -8.72
C LEU A 398 -2.19 -10.06 -8.41
N VAL A 399 -3.52 -10.16 -8.42
CA VAL A 399 -4.24 -11.43 -8.17
C VAL A 399 -3.82 -12.50 -9.19
N LYS A 400 -3.77 -12.14 -10.47
CA LYS A 400 -3.34 -13.04 -11.54
C LYS A 400 -1.90 -13.51 -11.36
N GLN A 401 -0.97 -12.60 -11.04
CA GLN A 401 0.44 -12.92 -10.80
C GLN A 401 0.58 -13.90 -9.62
N ASN A 402 -0.11 -13.64 -8.51
CA ASN A 402 -0.09 -14.51 -7.33
C ASN A 402 -0.70 -15.88 -7.64
N ARG A 403 -1.85 -15.94 -8.33
CA ARG A 403 -2.46 -17.22 -8.77
C ARG A 403 -1.51 -18.03 -9.63
N LEU A 404 -0.87 -17.42 -10.62
CA LEU A 404 0.04 -18.10 -11.54
C LEU A 404 1.29 -18.60 -10.80
N LYS A 405 1.86 -17.80 -9.90
CA LYS A 405 2.98 -18.20 -9.03
C LYS A 405 2.63 -19.44 -8.20
N CYS A 406 1.49 -19.43 -7.53
CA CYS A 406 1.02 -20.56 -6.71
C CYS A 406 0.71 -21.80 -7.56
N SER A 407 0.02 -21.63 -8.69
CA SER A 407 -0.32 -22.72 -9.61
C SER A 407 0.91 -23.39 -10.21
N LEU A 408 1.93 -22.59 -10.55
CA LEU A 408 3.23 -23.10 -11.00
C LEU A 408 3.96 -23.86 -9.89
N GLY A 409 3.87 -23.39 -8.64
CA GLY A 409 4.36 -24.10 -7.46
C GLY A 409 3.73 -25.50 -7.31
N LEU A 410 2.39 -25.60 -7.38
CA LEU A 410 1.70 -26.91 -7.32
C LEU A 410 2.06 -27.81 -8.50
N TYR A 411 2.25 -27.25 -9.69
CA TYR A 411 2.69 -28.01 -10.85
C TYR A 411 4.08 -28.61 -10.60
N ARG A 412 5.04 -27.82 -10.10
CA ARG A 412 6.39 -28.28 -9.72
C ARG A 412 6.34 -29.38 -8.67
N ASN A 413 5.54 -29.22 -7.61
CA ASN A 413 5.39 -30.24 -6.56
C ASN A 413 4.91 -31.58 -7.14
N ARG A 414 3.93 -31.55 -8.05
CA ARG A 414 3.43 -32.75 -8.74
C ARG A 414 4.47 -33.39 -9.66
N CYS A 415 5.24 -32.60 -10.39
CA CYS A 415 6.33 -33.11 -11.23
C CYS A 415 7.44 -33.77 -10.39
N ASN A 416 7.81 -33.17 -9.25
CA ASN A 416 8.82 -33.73 -8.37
C ASN A 416 8.35 -35.03 -7.70
N ALA A 417 7.11 -35.10 -7.22
CA ALA A 417 6.55 -36.32 -6.64
C ALA A 417 6.58 -37.52 -7.60
N LYS A 418 6.34 -37.29 -8.91
CA LYS A 418 6.44 -38.33 -9.94
C LYS A 418 7.86 -38.83 -10.20
N ASN A 419 8.88 -38.01 -9.90
CA ASN A 419 10.29 -38.38 -10.11
C ASN A 419 10.89 -39.17 -8.92
N PHE A 420 10.21 -39.26 -7.77
CA PHE A 420 10.62 -40.07 -6.62
C PHE A 420 10.02 -41.49 -6.62
N LEU A 421 9.05 -41.75 -7.50
CA LEU A 421 8.35 -43.05 -7.62
C LEU A 421 8.86 -43.92 -8.80
N ASN A 422 9.89 -43.45 -9.51
CA ASN A 422 10.65 -44.17 -10.54
C ASN A 422 12.13 -44.11 -10.18
#